data_AF-A0A7T5RDE1-F1
#
_entry.id   AF-A0A7T5RDE1-F1
#
_cell.length_a   1.000
_cell.length_b   1.000
_cell.length_c   1.000
_cell.angle_alpha   90.00
_cell.angle_beta   90.00
_cell.angle_gamma   90.00
#
_symmetry.space_group_name_H-M   'P 1'
#
loop_
_entity.id
_entity.type
_entity.pdbx_description
1 polymer ?
#
loop_
_entity_poly.entity_id
_entity_poly.type
_entity_poly.pdbx_seq_one_letter_code
_entity_poly.pdbx_strand_id
1 'polypeptide(L)'
;MSKLFFDHLLDLKEVDKQIKKVAKTPEEREELWGLIDEIVHHKVMGCILDNLPREHHGEFLEMFHTSPHDEELLFTYLRRKVGENIEGLIKQEIGGLAAEILEEIKTTSS
;
A
#
# COMPACT_ATOMS: atom_id res chain seq x y z
N MET A 1 8.05 -7.68 6.75
CA MET A 1 7.35 -6.39 6.61
C MET A 1 8.20 -5.29 7.26
N SER A 2 8.74 -4.40 6.44
CA SER A 2 9.37 -3.18 6.92
C SER A 2 8.28 -2.12 7.03
N LYS A 3 8.15 -1.45 8.17
CA LYS A 3 6.99 -0.62 8.47
C LYS A 3 6.92 0.64 7.60
N LEU A 4 6.26 0.65 6.45
CA LEU A 4 6.26 1.83 5.57
C LEU A 4 5.41 2.96 6.13
N PHE A 5 5.68 4.17 5.65
CA PHE A 5 5.02 5.37 6.15
C PHE A 5 3.49 5.37 5.95
N PHE A 6 2.99 4.61 4.98
CA PHE A 6 1.55 4.48 4.71
C PHE A 6 0.91 3.26 5.38
N ASP A 7 1.65 2.47 6.15
CA ASP A 7 1.14 1.24 6.77
C ASP A 7 -0.07 1.49 7.66
N HIS A 8 -0.13 2.65 8.32
CA HIS A 8 -1.26 3.02 9.17
C HIS A 8 -2.55 3.29 8.39
N LEU A 9 -2.47 3.54 7.08
CA LEU A 9 -3.63 3.70 6.20
C LEU A 9 -4.19 2.36 5.72
N LEU A 10 -3.41 1.28 5.84
CA LEU A 10 -3.80 -0.05 5.41
C LEU A 10 -4.86 -0.64 6.35
N ASP A 11 -6.08 -0.86 5.84
CA ASP A 11 -7.11 -1.65 6.52
C ASP A 11 -7.34 -2.97 5.79
N LEU A 12 -6.40 -3.91 5.99
CA LEU A 12 -6.41 -5.24 5.35
C LEU A 12 -7.01 -6.33 6.25
N LYS A 13 -7.85 -5.95 7.23
CA LYS A 13 -8.43 -6.91 8.20
C LYS A 13 -9.25 -8.01 7.55
N GLU A 14 -10.07 -7.66 6.56
CA GLU A 14 -10.86 -8.65 5.83
C GLU A 14 -9.98 -9.54 4.94
N VAL A 15 -8.92 -8.98 4.35
CA VAL A 15 -7.92 -9.72 3.57
C VAL A 15 -7.22 -10.74 4.47
N ASP A 16 -6.72 -10.35 5.65
CA ASP A 16 -6.12 -11.26 6.64
C ASP A 16 -7.05 -12.43 6.98
N LYS A 17 -8.34 -12.13 7.19
CA LYS A 17 -9.35 -13.13 7.53
C LYS A 17 -9.57 -14.14 6.41
N GLN A 18 -9.47 -13.73 5.14
CA GLN A 18 -9.58 -14.66 4.02
C GLN A 18 -8.29 -15.45 3.81
N ILE A 19 -7.12 -14.82 3.91
CA ILE A 19 -5.83 -15.52 3.84
C ILE A 19 -5.79 -16.62 4.89
N LYS A 20 -6.19 -16.35 6.14
CA LYS A 20 -6.27 -17.36 7.21
C LYS A 20 -7.21 -18.54 6.92
N LYS A 21 -8.17 -18.39 6.01
CA LYS A 21 -9.09 -19.47 5.62
C LYS A 21 -8.53 -20.31 4.47
N VAL A 22 -7.77 -19.68 3.58
CA VAL A 22 -7.24 -20.33 2.37
C VAL A 22 -5.86 -20.94 2.64
N ALA A 23 -4.99 -20.22 3.34
CA ALA A 23 -3.68 -20.69 3.76
C ALA A 23 -3.83 -21.77 4.83
N LYS A 24 -3.26 -22.94 4.57
CA LYS A 24 -3.27 -24.11 5.46
C LYS A 24 -2.05 -24.12 6.37
N THR A 25 -0.96 -23.49 5.94
CA THR A 25 0.28 -23.42 6.71
C THR A 25 0.68 -21.96 7.03
N PRO A 26 1.48 -21.75 8.08
CA PRO A 26 2.08 -20.45 8.36
C PRO A 26 2.92 -19.92 7.20
N GLU A 27 3.64 -20.80 6.49
CA GLU A 27 4.50 -20.44 5.36
C GLU A 27 3.67 -19.92 4.18
N GLU A 28 2.59 -20.62 3.79
CA GLU A 28 1.67 -20.16 2.74
C GLU A 28 1.05 -18.80 3.10
N ARG A 29 0.74 -18.60 4.39
CA ARG A 29 0.21 -17.32 4.87
C ARG A 29 1.24 -16.21 4.74
N GLU A 30 2.50 -16.47 5.07
CA GLU A 30 3.58 -15.50 4.94
C GLU A 30 3.87 -15.16 3.47
N GLU A 31 3.87 -16.16 2.58
CA GLU A 31 4.00 -15.96 1.13
C GLU A 31 2.88 -15.08 0.57
N LEU A 32 1.62 -15.40 0.88
CA LEU A 32 0.48 -14.58 0.45
C LEU A 32 0.55 -13.16 0.99
N TRP A 33 0.98 -12.99 2.23
CA TRP A 33 1.19 -11.67 2.81
C TRP A 33 2.32 -10.89 2.12
N GLY A 34 3.42 -11.56 1.77
CA GLY A 34 4.50 -10.96 1.01
C GLY A 34 4.04 -10.45 -0.35
N LEU A 35 3.24 -11.25 -1.07
CA LEU A 35 2.66 -10.84 -2.35
C LEU A 35 1.75 -9.60 -2.19
N ILE A 36 0.90 -9.59 -1.17
CA ILE A 36 -0.01 -8.47 -0.92
C ILE A 36 0.79 -7.21 -0.56
N ASP A 37 1.83 -7.33 0.25
CA ASP A 37 2.72 -6.22 0.61
C ASP A 37 3.38 -5.62 -0.64
N GLU A 38 3.90 -6.45 -1.55
CA GLU A 38 4.49 -6.01 -2.81
C GLU A 38 3.46 -5.31 -3.72
N ILE A 39 2.26 -5.87 -3.86
CA ILE A 39 1.21 -5.29 -4.70
C ILE A 39 0.76 -3.95 -4.12
N VAL A 40 0.54 -3.88 -2.79
CA VAL A 40 0.18 -2.64 -2.08
C VAL A 40 1.27 -1.59 -2.27
N HIS A 41 2.53 -1.96 -2.07
CA HIS A 41 3.66 -1.05 -2.24
C HIS A 41 3.69 -0.45 -3.65
N HIS A 42 3.63 -1.28 -4.68
CA HIS A 42 3.61 -0.81 -6.07
C HIS A 42 2.40 0.09 -6.36
N LYS A 43 1.23 -0.27 -5.84
CA LYS A 43 -0.01 0.49 -6.05
C LYS A 43 0.06 1.88 -5.41
N VAL A 44 0.53 1.95 -4.16
CA VAL A 44 0.69 3.22 -3.44
C VAL A 44 1.73 4.11 -4.11
N MET A 45 2.88 3.53 -4.48
CA MET A 45 3.92 4.28 -5.20
C MET A 45 3.42 4.81 -6.55
N GLY A 46 2.68 4.00 -7.30
CA GLY A 46 2.02 4.44 -8.53
C GLY A 46 1.06 5.61 -8.29
N CYS A 47 0.15 5.47 -7.31
CA CYS A 47 -0.79 6.53 -6.93
C CYS A 47 -0.08 7.85 -6.58
N ILE A 48 1.01 7.77 -5.82
CA ILE A 48 1.80 8.95 -5.45
C ILE A 48 2.44 9.59 -6.68
N LEU A 49 3.14 8.82 -7.50
CA LEU A 49 3.84 9.36 -8.67
C LEU A 49 2.87 9.87 -9.75
N ASP A 50 1.67 9.30 -9.87
CA ASP A 50 0.65 9.78 -10.79
C ASP A 50 0.08 11.14 -10.38
N ASN A 51 0.01 11.41 -9.08
CA ASN A 51 -0.49 12.68 -8.55
C ASN A 51 0.62 13.71 -8.27
N LEU A 52 1.86 13.27 -8.11
CA LEU A 52 3.02 14.13 -7.90
C LEU A 52 3.53 14.66 -9.25
N PRO A 53 3.82 15.97 -9.38
CA PRO A 53 4.45 16.50 -10.58
C PRO A 53 5.77 15.77 -10.89
N ARG A 54 6.02 15.44 -12.17
CA ARG A 54 7.19 14.66 -12.60
C ARG A 54 8.54 15.24 -12.14
N GLU A 55 8.64 16.56 -12.05
CA GLU A 55 9.84 17.26 -11.56
C GLU A 55 10.18 16.92 -10.09
N HIS A 56 9.21 16.46 -9.31
CA HIS A 56 9.33 16.12 -7.89
C HIS A 56 9.48 14.61 -7.65
N HIS A 57 9.39 13.78 -8.69
CA HIS A 57 9.51 12.33 -8.57
C HIS A 57 10.86 11.90 -8.00
N GLY A 58 11.95 12.45 -8.54
CA GLY A 58 13.31 12.11 -8.08
C GLY A 58 13.54 12.47 -6.62
N GLU A 59 13.17 13.68 -6.22
CA GLU A 59 13.28 14.16 -4.83
C GLU A 59 12.48 13.27 -3.86
N PHE A 60 11.22 12.95 -4.21
CA PHE A 60 10.40 12.07 -3.39
C PHE A 60 11.01 10.66 -3.27
N LEU A 61 11.50 10.09 -4.36
CA LEU A 61 12.12 8.76 -4.34
C LEU A 61 13.39 8.74 -3.48
N GLU A 62 14.24 9.77 -3.56
CA GLU A 62 15.42 9.89 -2.69
C GLU A 62 15.04 10.00 -1.21
N MET A 63 14.01 10.80 -0.90
CA MET A 63 13.48 10.92 0.46
C MET A 63 12.93 9.58 0.97
N PHE A 64 12.12 8.91 0.14
CA PHE A 64 11.53 7.62 0.47
C PHE A 64 12.61 6.54 0.68
N HIS A 65 13.63 6.49 -0.17
CA HIS A 65 14.75 5.56 -0.01
C HIS A 65 15.56 5.82 1.27
N THR A 66 15.68 7.09 1.67
CA THR A 66 16.46 7.50 2.84
C THR A 66 15.69 7.30 4.15
N SER A 67 14.39 7.54 4.14
CA SER A 67 13.54 7.51 5.33
C SER A 67 12.14 6.96 5.00
N PRO A 68 12.04 5.66 4.63
CA PRO A 68 10.79 5.04 4.15
C PRO A 68 9.69 4.92 5.22
N HIS A 69 10.06 5.13 6.48
CA HIS A 69 9.23 4.98 7.67
C HIS A 69 8.80 6.33 8.26
N ASP A 70 9.32 7.46 7.73
CA ASP A 70 9.06 8.79 8.27
C ASP A 70 7.75 9.36 7.69
N GLU A 71 6.65 9.06 8.39
CA GLU A 71 5.29 9.49 8.04
C GLU A 71 5.17 11.00 7.95
N GLU A 72 5.72 11.72 8.93
CA GLU A 72 5.59 13.17 9.00
C GLU A 72 6.34 13.83 7.84
N LEU A 73 7.57 13.41 7.58
CA LEU A 73 8.38 13.93 6.47
C LEU A 73 7.72 13.69 5.12
N LEU A 74 7.34 12.44 4.85
CA LEU A 74 6.83 12.03 3.54
C LEU A 74 5.42 12.61 3.28
N PHE A 75 4.49 12.52 4.24
CA PHE A 75 3.16 13.10 4.04
C PHE A 75 3.20 14.62 3.99
N THR A 76 4.05 15.29 4.77
CA THR A 76 4.18 16.76 4.68
C THR A 76 4.68 17.17 3.30
N TYR A 77 5.65 16.46 2.74
CA TYR A 77 6.14 16.71 1.39
C TYR A 77 5.02 16.51 0.35
N LEU A 78 4.34 15.36 0.40
CA LEU A 78 3.25 15.03 -0.51
C LEU A 78 2.10 16.03 -0.42
N ARG A 79 1.66 16.40 0.79
CA ARG A 79 0.59 17.39 0.99
C ARG A 79 0.96 18.75 0.41
N ARG A 80 2.23 19.15 0.49
CA ARG A 80 2.71 20.42 -0.07
C ARG A 80 2.76 20.43 -1.59
N LYS A 81 3.07 19.29 -2.22
CA LYS A 81 3.27 19.18 -3.67
C LYS A 81 2.03 18.75 -4.44
N VAL A 82 1.25 17.84 -3.87
CA VAL A 82 0.04 17.25 -4.46
C VAL A 82 -1.22 17.93 -3.93
N GLY A 83 -1.22 18.34 -2.65
CA GLY A 83 -2.37 18.89 -1.94
C GLY A 83 -2.81 18.03 -0.76
N GLU A 84 -3.69 18.57 0.09
CA GLU A 84 -4.06 17.96 1.37
C GLU A 84 -4.76 16.59 1.27
N ASN A 85 -5.26 16.21 0.08
CA ASN A 85 -6.06 14.99 -0.10
C ASN A 85 -5.26 13.72 -0.48
N ILE A 86 -3.92 13.77 -0.50
CA ILE A 86 -3.11 12.61 -0.93
C ILE A 86 -3.31 11.37 -0.06
N GLU A 87 -3.49 11.53 1.26
CA GLU A 87 -3.80 10.41 2.16
C GLU A 87 -5.15 9.76 1.84
N GLY A 88 -6.15 10.57 1.49
CA GLY A 88 -7.45 10.09 1.08
C GLY A 88 -7.37 9.28 -0.22
N LEU A 89 -6.61 9.76 -1.20
CA LEU A 89 -6.36 9.08 -2.46
C LEU A 89 -5.67 7.73 -2.24
N ILE A 90 -4.57 7.71 -1.47
CA ILE A 90 -3.83 6.49 -1.12
C ILE A 90 -4.77 5.48 -0.43
N LYS A 91 -5.55 5.94 0.55
CA LYS A 91 -6.51 5.09 1.27
C LYS A 91 -7.59 4.51 0.36
N GLN A 92 -8.11 5.31 -0.57
CA GLN A 92 -9.09 4.85 -1.55
C GLN A 92 -8.47 3.81 -2.50
N GLU A 93 -7.25 4.04 -2.98
CA GLU A 93 -6.54 3.15 -3.89
C GLU A 93 -6.27 1.78 -3.25
N ILE A 94 -5.77 1.77 -2.02
CA ILE A 94 -5.56 0.56 -1.23
C ILE A 94 -6.89 -0.15 -0.95
N GLY A 95 -7.93 0.61 -0.60
CA GLY A 95 -9.25 0.04 -0.32
C GLY A 95 -9.85 -0.67 -1.54
N GLY A 96 -9.68 -0.09 -2.73
CA GLY A 96 -10.04 -0.71 -4.00
C GLY A 96 -9.23 -1.98 -4.26
N LEU A 97 -7.92 -1.90 -4.11
CA LEU A 97 -7.03 -3.06 -4.26
C LEU A 97 -7.37 -4.20 -3.29
N ALA A 98 -7.66 -3.88 -2.03
CA ALA A 98 -8.05 -4.87 -1.03
C ALA A 98 -9.37 -5.56 -1.42
N ALA A 99 -10.32 -4.83 -1.99
CA ALA A 99 -11.56 -5.40 -2.50
C ALA A 99 -11.33 -6.32 -3.71
N GLU A 100 -10.47 -5.93 -4.65
CA GLU A 100 -10.07 -6.75 -5.80
C GLU A 100 -9.40 -8.06 -5.35
N ILE A 101 -8.41 -7.97 -4.46
CA ILE A 101 -7.73 -9.14 -3.88
C ILE A 101 -8.75 -10.07 -3.19
N LEU A 102 -9.68 -9.50 -2.41
CA LEU A 102 -10.73 -10.28 -1.75
C LEU A 102 -11.64 -11.01 -2.75
N GLU A 103 -11.95 -10.39 -3.87
CA GLU A 103 -12.78 -10.97 -4.93
C GLU A 103 -12.05 -12.11 -5.65
N GLU A 104 -10.76 -11.94 -5.97
CA GLU A 104 -9.95 -12.99 -6.58
C GLU A 104 -9.79 -14.21 -5.67
N ILE A 105 -9.52 -13.99 -4.37
CA ILE A 105 -9.41 -15.08 -3.39
C ILE A 105 -10.73 -15.85 -3.29
N LYS A 106 -11.88 -15.16 -3.26
CA LYS A 106 -13.20 -15.81 -3.21
C LYS A 106 -13.53 -16.58 -4.48
N THR A 107 -13.20 -16.02 -5.65
CA THR A 107 -13.49 -16.64 -6.95
C THR A 107 -12.69 -17.93 -7.12
N THR A 108 -11.44 -17.94 -6.69
CA THR A 108 -10.57 -19.13 -6.73
C THR A 108 -11.02 -20.23 -5.75
N SER A 109 -11.86 -19.89 -4.78
CA SER A 109 -12.40 -20.82 -3.77
C SER A 109 -13.74 -21.47 -4.17
N SER A 110 -14.31 -21.13 -5.33
CA SER A 110 -15.62 -21.60 -5.84
C SER A 110 -15.46 -22.64 -6.94
#